data_AF-A0A962ZAB7-F1
#
_entry.id   AF-A0A962ZAB7-F1
#
_cell.length_a   1.000
_cell.length_b   1.000
_cell.length_c   1.000
_cell.angle_alpha   90.00
_cell.angle_beta   90.00
_cell.angle_gamma   90.00
#
_symmetry.space_group_name_H-M   'P 1'
#
loop_
_entity.id
_entity.type
_entity.pdbx_description
1 polymer ?
#
loop_
_entity_poly.entity_id
_entity_poly.type
_entity_poly.pdbx_seq_one_letter_code
_entity_poly.pdbx_strand_id
1 'polypeptide(L)'
;TILTADSPHHALRLLDQGDAALAVLPMPAEERLWCIELAGAFADGPYGVIGRLPFVGAPLDEEALVVGPQIPAESGDDMALVAIEAGGDISRGTLRELLDAAGLEARWLSSRHRGGGGASDHLYEIAAPAGEARHRAGEALASVRAGLLQVLALGGYPRPVRTAGP
;
A
#
# COMPACT_ATOMS: atom_id res chain seq x y z
N THR A 1 15.48 8.25 -19.47
CA THR A 1 16.22 9.21 -18.64
C THR A 1 15.91 8.95 -17.19
N ILE A 2 16.88 9.08 -16.28
CA ILE A 2 16.64 8.98 -14.83
C ILE A 2 16.61 10.42 -14.30
N LEU A 3 15.54 10.76 -13.59
CA LEU A 3 15.39 12.02 -12.87
C LEU A 3 15.56 11.76 -11.38
N THR A 4 16.20 12.67 -10.67
CA THR A 4 16.32 12.63 -9.21
C THR A 4 15.25 13.49 -8.59
N ALA A 5 14.63 13.00 -7.51
CA ALA A 5 13.64 13.74 -6.74
C ALA A 5 14.06 13.77 -5.26
N ASP A 6 13.88 14.92 -4.62
CA ASP A 6 14.34 15.16 -3.25
C ASP A 6 13.33 14.65 -2.19
N SER A 7 12.15 14.19 -2.63
CA SER A 7 11.12 13.61 -1.77
C SER A 7 10.14 12.73 -2.57
N PRO A 8 9.38 11.83 -1.91
CA PRO A 8 8.31 11.08 -2.56
C PRO A 8 7.26 11.96 -3.24
N HIS A 9 6.90 13.08 -2.60
CA HIS A 9 5.98 14.08 -3.17
C HIS A 9 6.54 14.71 -4.44
N HIS A 10 7.84 15.02 -4.48
CA HIS A 10 8.49 15.54 -5.69
C HIS A 10 8.47 14.49 -6.83
N ALA A 11 8.81 13.24 -6.53
CA ALA A 11 8.80 12.17 -7.53
C ALA A 11 7.40 11.96 -8.14
N LEU A 12 6.35 11.97 -7.31
CA LEU A 12 4.97 11.81 -7.76
C LEU A 12 4.46 13.01 -8.56
N ARG A 13 4.92 14.23 -8.23
CA ARG A 13 4.63 15.41 -9.05
C ARG A 13 5.25 15.31 -10.45
N LEU A 14 6.46 14.77 -10.57
CA LEU A 14 7.09 14.54 -11.88
C LEU A 14 6.33 13.49 -12.71
N LEU A 15 5.78 12.46 -12.05
CA LEU A 15 4.90 11.48 -12.68
C LEU A 15 3.61 12.13 -13.19
N ASP A 16 2.95 12.91 -12.35
CA ASP A 16 1.70 13.62 -12.68
C ASP A 16 1.87 14.62 -13.85
N GLN A 17 3.02 15.28 -13.91
CA GLN A 17 3.36 16.21 -15.00
C GLN A 17 3.78 15.52 -16.31
N GLY A 18 3.97 14.20 -16.29
CA GLY A 18 4.46 13.44 -17.46
C GLY A 18 5.96 13.59 -17.72
N ASP A 19 6.71 14.22 -16.82
CA ASP A 19 8.17 14.34 -16.90
C ASP A 19 8.86 13.00 -16.59
N ALA A 20 8.18 12.12 -15.85
CA ALA A 20 8.58 10.75 -15.58
C ALA A 20 7.47 9.75 -15.95
N ALA A 21 7.85 8.57 -16.43
CA ALA A 21 6.91 7.48 -16.71
C ALA A 21 6.64 6.58 -15.50
N LEU A 22 7.58 6.54 -14.55
CA LEU A 22 7.56 5.74 -13.33
C LEU A 22 8.25 6.52 -12.21
N ALA A 23 7.83 6.31 -10.98
CA ALA A 23 8.49 6.79 -9.78
C ALA A 23 8.96 5.61 -8.92
N VAL A 24 10.20 5.64 -8.44
CA VAL A 24 10.72 4.67 -7.47
C VAL A 24 10.75 5.36 -6.10
N LEU A 25 9.99 4.83 -5.16
CA LEU A 25 9.76 5.43 -3.85
C LEU A 25 10.27 4.50 -2.75
N PRO A 26 10.80 5.04 -1.65
CA PRO A 26 11.22 4.22 -0.53
C PRO A 26 10.03 3.45 0.04
N MET A 27 10.29 2.26 0.61
CA MET A 27 9.26 1.50 1.30
C MET A 27 8.58 2.36 2.38
N PRO A 28 7.24 2.33 2.49
CA PRO A 28 6.52 2.97 3.58
C PRO A 28 6.98 2.44 4.93
N ALA A 29 7.13 3.34 5.89
CA ALA A 29 7.48 3.05 7.28
C ALA A 29 6.78 4.06 8.19
N GLU A 30 6.84 3.88 9.51
CA GLU A 30 6.26 4.84 10.47
C GLU A 30 6.80 6.26 10.26
N GLU A 31 8.08 6.40 9.88
CA GLU A 31 8.74 7.68 9.62
C GLU A 31 8.52 8.19 8.18
N ARG A 32 7.88 7.38 7.32
CA ARG A 32 7.71 7.63 5.87
C ARG A 32 6.28 7.33 5.44
N LEU A 33 5.37 8.27 5.71
CA LEU A 33 3.92 8.14 5.56
C LEU A 33 3.36 8.55 4.18
N TRP A 34 4.23 8.75 3.17
CA TRP A 34 3.86 9.34 1.88
C TRP A 34 2.69 8.64 1.18
N CYS A 35 2.59 7.32 1.29
CA CYS A 35 1.54 6.53 0.64
C CYS A 35 0.18 6.71 1.31
N ILE A 36 0.16 6.90 2.64
CA ILE A 36 -1.06 7.20 3.40
C ILE A 36 -1.53 8.62 3.07
N GLU A 37 -0.60 9.58 2.98
CA GLU A 37 -0.91 10.97 2.62
C GLU A 37 -1.54 11.08 1.22
N LEU A 38 -1.26 10.11 0.35
CA LEU A 38 -1.67 10.09 -1.05
C LEU A 38 -2.68 8.99 -1.36
N ALA A 39 -3.21 8.31 -0.34
CA ALA A 39 -4.10 7.16 -0.50
C ALA A 39 -5.33 7.50 -1.35
N GLY A 40 -5.95 8.66 -1.12
CA GLY A 40 -7.08 9.13 -1.95
C GLY A 40 -6.69 9.40 -3.40
N ALA A 41 -5.52 10.01 -3.63
CA ALA A 41 -5.02 10.28 -4.98
C ALA A 41 -4.70 8.99 -5.76
N PHE A 42 -4.23 7.94 -5.09
CA PHE A 42 -4.02 6.63 -5.71
C PHE A 42 -5.32 5.86 -5.95
N ALA A 43 -6.31 5.99 -5.04
CA ALA A 43 -7.57 5.28 -5.17
C ALA A 43 -8.42 5.77 -6.35
N ASP A 44 -8.41 7.08 -6.60
CA ASP A 44 -9.22 7.73 -7.65
C ASP A 44 -8.38 8.16 -8.88
N GLY A 45 -7.06 8.00 -8.82
CA GLY A 45 -6.13 8.47 -9.84
C GLY A 45 -5.71 7.40 -10.86
N PRO A 46 -5.01 7.82 -11.93
CA PRO A 46 -4.52 6.90 -12.97
C PRO A 46 -3.30 6.09 -12.54
N TYR A 47 -2.74 6.37 -11.36
CA TYR A 47 -1.49 5.80 -10.87
C TYR A 47 -1.71 4.85 -9.69
N GLY A 48 -0.80 3.91 -9.50
CA GLY A 48 -0.78 3.02 -8.35
C GLY A 48 0.59 2.38 -8.18
N VAL A 49 0.76 1.66 -7.08
CA VAL A 49 1.92 0.78 -6.91
C VAL A 49 1.80 -0.39 -7.88
N ILE A 50 2.84 -0.62 -8.67
CA ILE A 50 2.88 -1.65 -9.72
C ILE A 50 4.10 -2.59 -9.60
N GLY A 51 5.00 -2.33 -8.66
CA GLY A 51 6.22 -3.11 -8.49
C GLY A 51 6.89 -2.91 -7.14
N ARG A 52 7.76 -3.86 -6.79
CA ARG A 52 8.68 -3.77 -5.66
C ARG A 52 10.10 -4.10 -6.10
N LEU A 53 11.06 -3.36 -5.56
CA LEU A 53 12.48 -3.54 -5.82
C LEU A 53 13.23 -3.96 -4.55
N PRO A 54 14.22 -4.87 -4.66
CA PRO A 54 14.51 -5.64 -5.87
C PRO A 54 13.38 -6.66 -6.15
N PHE A 55 13.07 -6.88 -7.42
CA PHE A 55 12.04 -7.86 -7.81
C PHE A 55 12.56 -9.30 -7.70
N VAL A 56 13.85 -9.51 -7.99
CA VAL A 56 14.54 -10.80 -7.89
C VAL A 56 15.78 -10.60 -7.02
N GLY A 57 16.00 -11.52 -6.08
CA GLY A 57 17.24 -11.59 -5.30
C GLY A 57 17.01 -11.72 -3.81
N ALA A 58 18.08 -11.48 -3.04
CA ALA A 58 18.01 -11.41 -1.59
C ALA A 58 17.36 -10.09 -1.16
N PRO A 59 16.64 -10.06 -0.01
CA PRO A 59 16.21 -8.82 0.60
C PRO A 59 17.42 -7.90 0.78
N LEU A 60 17.34 -6.69 0.24
CA LEU A 60 18.33 -5.65 0.50
C LEU A 60 17.93 -4.91 1.79
N ASP A 61 18.89 -4.21 2.39
CA ASP A 61 18.61 -3.32 3.52
C ASP A 61 17.62 -2.20 3.13
N GLU A 62 17.55 -1.88 1.84
CA GLU A 62 16.62 -0.90 1.28
C GLU A 62 15.75 -1.51 0.17
N GLU A 63 14.46 -1.62 0.45
CA GLU A 63 13.44 -1.95 -0.55
C GLU A 63 12.72 -0.68 -1.03
N ALA A 64 12.20 -0.74 -2.24
CA ALA A 64 11.47 0.36 -2.84
C ALA A 64 10.20 -0.12 -3.56
N LEU A 65 9.24 0.78 -3.69
CA LEU A 65 8.02 0.59 -4.47
C LEU A 65 8.14 1.34 -5.78
N VAL A 66 7.62 0.73 -6.84
CA VAL A 66 7.49 1.34 -8.15
C VAL A 66 6.05 1.81 -8.31
N VAL A 67 5.87 3.10 -8.57
CA VAL A 67 4.59 3.72 -8.89
C VAL A 67 4.56 4.07 -10.37
N GLY A 68 3.44 3.79 -11.02
CA GLY A 68 3.22 4.09 -12.42
C GLY A 68 1.74 4.02 -12.79
N PRO A 69 1.41 4.10 -14.08
CA PRO A 69 0.04 3.91 -14.56
C PRO A 69 -0.51 2.57 -14.05
N GLN A 70 -1.76 2.53 -13.59
CA GLN A 70 -2.38 1.27 -13.20
C GLN A 70 -2.53 0.38 -14.45
N ILE A 71 -1.72 -0.67 -14.55
CA ILE A 71 -1.83 -1.67 -15.61
C ILE A 71 -2.46 -2.93 -14.99
N PRO A 72 -3.71 -3.30 -15.34
CA PRO A 72 -4.48 -4.37 -14.67
C PRO A 72 -4.01 -5.82 -14.91
N ALA A 73 -2.72 -6.09 -15.13
CA ALA A 73 -2.27 -7.45 -15.37
C ALA A 73 -1.96 -8.15 -14.03
N GLU A 74 -2.93 -8.87 -13.48
CA GLU A 74 -2.74 -9.79 -12.35
C GLU A 74 -1.76 -10.90 -12.74
N SER A 75 -0.79 -11.20 -11.86
CA SER A 75 0.21 -12.23 -12.09
C SER A 75 -0.20 -13.61 -11.56
N GLY A 76 -1.19 -13.65 -10.66
CA GLY A 76 -1.65 -14.86 -9.99
C GLY A 76 -0.93 -15.16 -8.67
N ASP A 77 0.18 -14.47 -8.38
CA ASP A 77 0.84 -14.42 -7.08
C ASP A 77 1.17 -12.96 -6.74
N ASP A 78 0.12 -12.22 -6.40
CA ASP A 78 0.18 -10.77 -6.23
C ASP A 78 0.13 -10.35 -4.76
N MET A 79 0.78 -9.22 -4.49
CA MET A 79 0.71 -8.48 -3.24
C MET A 79 -0.03 -7.17 -3.52
N ALA A 80 -0.96 -6.79 -2.64
CA ALA A 80 -1.68 -5.54 -2.70
C ALA A 80 -1.29 -4.62 -1.56
N LEU A 81 -1.23 -3.31 -1.83
CA LEU A 81 -1.20 -2.31 -0.76
C LEU A 81 -2.62 -1.80 -0.50
N VAL A 82 -3.07 -1.96 0.74
CA VAL A 82 -4.41 -1.58 1.18
C VAL A 82 -4.29 -0.57 2.31
N ALA A 83 -4.88 0.62 2.12
CA ALA A 83 -5.06 1.61 3.17
C ALA A 83 -6.43 1.41 3.83
N ILE A 84 -6.45 1.39 5.15
CA ILE A 84 -7.64 1.27 5.98
C ILE A 84 -7.72 2.51 6.85
N GLU A 85 -8.74 3.33 6.63
CA GLU A 85 -9.07 4.47 7.48
C GLU A 85 -10.07 4.01 8.54
N ALA A 86 -9.69 4.13 9.81
CA ALA A 86 -10.45 3.66 10.95
C ALA A 86 -10.69 4.79 11.96
N GLY A 87 -11.85 4.79 12.61
CA GLY A 87 -12.19 5.68 13.71
C GLY A 87 -11.35 5.42 14.95
N GLY A 88 -11.34 6.37 15.90
CA GLY A 88 -10.47 6.30 17.08
C GLY A 88 -10.80 5.19 18.09
N ASP A 89 -11.93 4.51 17.90
CA ASP A 89 -12.36 3.34 18.67
C ASP A 89 -11.80 2.01 18.12
N ILE A 90 -11.25 2.00 16.90
CA ILE A 90 -10.69 0.80 16.27
C ILE A 90 -9.16 0.85 16.38
N SER A 91 -8.61 -0.13 17.12
CA SER A 91 -7.17 -0.27 17.25
C SER A 91 -6.53 -1.04 16.09
N ARG A 92 -5.22 -0.84 15.87
CA ARG A 92 -4.42 -1.69 14.97
C ARG A 92 -4.54 -3.18 15.32
N GLY A 93 -4.59 -3.52 16.62
CA GLY A 93 -4.72 -4.89 17.08
C GLY A 93 -6.05 -5.52 16.63
N THR A 94 -7.15 -4.77 16.77
CA THR A 94 -8.47 -5.17 16.30
C THR A 94 -8.50 -5.39 14.79
N LEU A 95 -7.91 -4.47 14.00
CA LEU A 95 -7.81 -4.64 12.55
C LEU A 95 -7.05 -5.92 12.19
N ARG A 96 -5.89 -6.14 12.82
CA ARG A 96 -5.08 -7.33 12.61
C ARG A 96 -5.87 -8.62 12.91
N GLU A 97 -6.50 -8.70 14.08
CA GLU A 97 -7.27 -9.87 14.51
C GLU A 97 -8.39 -10.21 13.52
N LEU A 98 -9.11 -9.20 13.02
CA LEU A 98 -10.19 -9.39 12.05
C LEU A 98 -9.68 -9.84 10.68
N LEU A 99 -8.57 -9.27 10.20
CA LEU A 99 -7.94 -9.69 8.95
C LEU A 99 -7.40 -11.14 9.05
N ASP A 100 -6.72 -11.46 10.16
CA ASP A 100 -6.22 -12.81 10.45
C ASP A 100 -7.38 -13.83 10.52
N ALA A 101 -8.49 -13.49 11.18
CA ALA A 101 -9.68 -14.34 11.29
C ALA A 101 -10.37 -14.59 9.94
N ALA A 102 -10.22 -13.68 8.98
CA ALA A 102 -10.71 -13.83 7.61
C ALA A 102 -9.74 -14.60 6.68
N GLY A 103 -8.63 -15.10 7.23
CA GLY A 103 -7.61 -15.83 6.48
C GLY A 103 -6.87 -14.95 5.45
N LEU A 104 -6.69 -13.67 5.75
CA LEU A 104 -5.88 -12.76 4.94
C LEU A 104 -4.45 -12.77 5.46
N GLU A 105 -3.48 -13.07 4.60
CA GLU A 105 -2.07 -12.86 4.90
C GLU A 105 -1.75 -11.36 4.82
N ALA A 106 -2.04 -10.63 5.90
CA ALA A 106 -1.89 -9.18 5.99
C ALA A 106 -0.67 -8.79 6.83
N ARG A 107 0.26 -8.04 6.24
CA ARG A 107 1.42 -7.47 6.90
C ARG A 107 1.20 -5.97 7.09
N TRP A 108 1.17 -5.53 8.35
CA TRP A 108 1.12 -4.11 8.67
C TRP A 108 2.44 -3.41 8.30
N LEU A 109 2.35 -2.22 7.70
CA LEU A 109 3.51 -1.43 7.24
C LEU A 109 3.69 -0.14 8.03
N SER A 110 2.62 0.64 8.19
CA SER A 110 2.67 1.94 8.84
C SER A 110 1.29 2.41 9.29
N SER A 111 1.26 3.46 10.11
CA SER A 111 0.02 4.14 10.48
C SER A 111 0.23 5.63 10.70
N ARG A 112 -0.81 6.41 10.45
CA ARG A 112 -0.85 7.85 10.72
C ARG A 112 -2.07 8.19 11.55
N HIS A 113 -1.86 8.87 12.67
CA HIS A 113 -2.98 9.44 13.41
C HIS A 113 -3.47 10.72 12.74
N ARG A 114 -4.78 10.83 12.49
CA ARG A 114 -5.39 12.08 12.04
C ARG A 114 -5.73 12.93 13.26
N GLY A 115 -5.07 14.09 13.37
CA GLY A 115 -5.30 15.01 14.47
C GLY A 115 -6.77 15.45 14.58
N GLY A 116 -7.24 15.66 15.81
CA GLY A 116 -8.53 16.29 16.11
C GLY A 116 -9.75 15.37 16.15
N GLY A 117 -9.68 14.13 15.63
CA GLY A 117 -10.83 13.23 15.53
C GLY A 117 -10.60 11.78 15.98
N GLY A 118 -9.39 11.44 16.44
CA GLY A 118 -9.04 10.09 16.89
C GLY A 118 -8.84 9.07 15.76
N ALA A 119 -9.29 9.36 14.54
CA ALA A 119 -9.14 8.48 13.39
C ALA A 119 -7.67 8.18 13.06
N SER A 120 -7.41 6.99 12.54
CA SER A 120 -6.09 6.55 12.14
C SER A 120 -6.14 5.87 10.77
N ASP A 121 -5.18 6.23 9.92
CA ASP A 121 -4.94 5.58 8.65
C ASP A 121 -3.92 4.45 8.89
N HIS A 122 -4.22 3.24 8.42
CA HIS A 122 -3.34 2.07 8.53
C HIS A 122 -3.02 1.53 7.14
N LEU A 123 -1.74 1.23 6.89
CA LEU A 123 -1.32 0.60 5.65
C LEU A 123 -0.98 -0.87 5.89
N TYR A 124 -1.54 -1.72 5.04
CA TYR A 124 -1.28 -3.15 5.01
C TYR A 124 -0.83 -3.58 3.63
N GLU A 125 0.05 -4.58 3.61
CA GLU A 125 0.38 -5.37 2.45
C GLU A 125 -0.34 -6.72 2.56
N ILE A 126 -1.14 -7.10 1.57
CA ILE A 126 -1.99 -8.29 1.61
C ILE A 126 -1.65 -9.20 0.44
N ALA A 127 -1.49 -10.50 0.68
CA ALA A 127 -1.26 -11.49 -0.38
C ALA A 127 -2.55 -11.82 -1.15
N ALA A 128 -2.92 -10.93 -2.06
CA ALA A 128 -3.99 -11.10 -3.04
C ALA A 128 -3.88 -10.00 -4.12
N PRO A 129 -4.51 -10.18 -5.29
CA PRO A 129 -4.70 -9.09 -6.24
C PRO A 129 -5.38 -7.87 -5.61
N ALA A 130 -5.05 -6.66 -6.05
CA ALA A 130 -5.47 -5.41 -5.40
C ALA A 130 -6.98 -5.26 -5.21
N GLY A 131 -7.78 -5.65 -6.21
CA GLY A 131 -9.23 -5.63 -6.13
C GLY A 131 -9.79 -6.64 -5.12
N GLU A 132 -9.26 -7.87 -5.13
CA GLU A 132 -9.64 -8.91 -4.18
C GLU A 132 -9.23 -8.55 -2.75
N ALA A 133 -8.00 -8.07 -2.56
CA ALA A 133 -7.48 -7.65 -1.26
C ALA A 133 -8.36 -6.57 -0.63
N ARG A 134 -8.75 -5.54 -1.39
CA ARG A 134 -9.67 -4.50 -0.95
C ARG A 134 -11.03 -5.06 -0.58
N HIS A 135 -11.60 -5.91 -1.43
CA HIS A 135 -12.92 -6.50 -1.20
C HIS A 135 -12.93 -7.36 0.06
N ARG A 136 -12.00 -8.32 0.17
CA ARG A 136 -11.89 -9.22 1.32
C ARG A 136 -11.56 -8.49 2.62
N ALA A 137 -10.72 -7.46 2.59
CA ALA A 137 -10.47 -6.62 3.76
C ALA A 137 -11.74 -5.88 4.20
N GLY A 138 -12.53 -5.35 3.26
CA GLY A 138 -13.83 -4.73 3.56
C GLY A 138 -14.80 -5.70 4.24
N GLU A 139 -14.93 -6.93 3.71
CA GLU A 139 -15.77 -7.98 4.28
C GLU A 139 -15.29 -8.41 5.69
N ALA A 140 -13.99 -8.59 5.87
CA ALA A 140 -13.40 -8.95 7.17
C ALA A 140 -13.71 -7.91 8.27
N LEU A 141 -13.81 -6.64 7.89
CA LEU A 141 -14.05 -5.51 8.79
C LEU A 141 -15.53 -5.14 8.91
N ALA A 142 -16.45 -5.90 8.31
CA ALA A 142 -17.88 -5.60 8.32
C ALA A 142 -18.50 -5.57 9.73
N SER A 143 -17.91 -6.29 10.69
CA SER A 143 -18.31 -6.29 12.10
C SER A 143 -18.05 -4.95 12.80
N VAL A 144 -17.04 -4.20 12.35
CA VAL A 144 -16.64 -2.88 12.87
C VAL A 144 -16.97 -1.74 11.90
N ARG A 145 -17.85 -1.99 10.91
CA ARG A 145 -18.21 -1.03 9.84
C ARG A 145 -18.64 0.36 10.34
N ALA A 146 -19.18 0.46 11.56
CA ALA A 146 -19.62 1.72 12.13
C ALA A 146 -18.45 2.67 12.45
N GLY A 147 -17.27 2.13 12.75
CA GLY A 147 -16.03 2.89 12.94
C GLY A 147 -15.09 2.81 11.73
N LEU A 148 -15.40 2.00 10.71
CA LEU A 148 -14.61 1.92 9.49
C LEU A 148 -14.97 3.08 8.55
N LEU A 149 -14.00 3.94 8.25
CA LEU A 149 -14.23 5.11 7.41
C LEU A 149 -13.96 4.78 5.94
N GLN A 150 -12.89 4.03 5.65
CA GLN A 150 -12.54 3.69 4.27
C GLN A 150 -11.64 2.45 4.15
N VAL A 151 -11.75 1.74 3.03
CA VAL A 151 -10.78 0.72 2.58
C VAL A 151 -10.44 0.98 1.12
N LEU A 152 -9.16 1.25 0.85
CA LEU A 152 -8.63 1.63 -0.46
C LEU A 152 -7.52 0.69 -0.90
N ALA A 153 -7.55 0.27 -2.16
CA ALA A 153 -6.39 -0.34 -2.80
C ALA A 153 -5.50 0.76 -3.39
N LEU A 154 -4.21 0.74 -3.09
CA LEU A 154 -3.22 1.70 -3.60
C LEU A 154 -2.44 1.14 -4.80
N GLY A 155 -2.85 -0.03 -5.29
CA GLY A 155 -2.16 -0.81 -6.31
C GLY A 155 -1.73 -2.18 -5.80
N GLY A 156 -1.06 -2.91 -6.67
CA GLY A 156 -0.57 -4.24 -6.40
C GLY A 156 0.59 -4.60 -7.32
N TYR A 157 1.36 -5.58 -6.91
CA TYR A 157 2.56 -5.98 -7.60
C TYR A 157 2.80 -7.49 -7.42
N PRO A 158 3.44 -8.17 -8.39
CA PRO A 158 3.77 -9.58 -8.24
C PRO A 158 4.71 -9.80 -7.06
N ARG A 159 4.51 -10.87 -6.30
CA ARG A 159 5.35 -11.25 -5.16
C ARG A 159 6.83 -11.32 -5.61
N PRO A 160 7.76 -10.61 -4.95
CA PRO A 160 9.17 -10.67 -5.30
C PRO A 160 9.70 -12.10 -5.24
N VAL A 161 10.48 -12.48 -6.25
CA VAL A 161 11.09 -13.82 -6.35
C VAL A 161 12.32 -13.87 -5.45
N ARG A 162 12.21 -14.64 -4.38
CA ARG A 162 13.33 -14.92 -3.48
C ARG A 162 14.22 -15.99 -4.10
N THR A 163 15.46 -15.63 -4.41
CA THR A 163 16.49 -16.63 -4.69
C THR A 163 16.97 -17.19 -3.36
N ALA A 164 17.13 -18.51 -3.24
CA ALA A 164 17.90 -19.08 -2.15
C ALA A 164 19.27 -18.39 -2.15
N GLY A 165 19.71 -17.89 -0.99
CA GLY A 165 21.05 -17.32 -0.86
C GLY A 165 22.12 -18.33 -1.27
N PRO A 166 23.35 -17.89 -1.55
CA PRO A 166 24.48 -18.80 -1.72
C PRO A 166 24.66 -19.72 -0.49
#